data_AF-A0A939VZY5-F1
#
_entry.id   AF-A0A939VZY5-F1
#
_cell.length_a   1.000
_cell.length_b   1.000
_cell.length_c   1.000
_cell.angle_alpha   90.00
_cell.angle_beta   90.00
_cell.angle_gamma   90.00
#
_symmetry.space_group_name_H-M   'P 1'
#
loop_
_entity.id
_entity.type
_entity.pdbx_description
1 polymer ?
#
loop_
_entity_poly.entity_id
_entity_poly.type
_entity_poly.pdbx_seq_one_letter_code
_entity_poly.pdbx_strand_id
1 'polypeptide(L)'
;MNYSNTNEHLYDDIALWEKTDGKELFLEMPLAPDVKVAPTILDFGYGFGEHLFALSNAYPKGTIYGIDCNPACQKEVGDKIAARGLKNITLINKEVHNLEDFENDSLDLVLLYDALHGGDGKGKYMLFEESQRVLKAGGCLSILP
;
A
#
# COMPACT_ATOMS: atom_id res chain seq x y z
N MET A 1 20.00 -8.98 6.15
CA MET A 1 19.38 -10.10 6.88
C MET A 1 19.19 -11.23 5.90
N ASN A 2 19.59 -12.46 6.24
CA ASN A 2 19.25 -13.65 5.44
C ASN A 2 17.94 -14.20 6.00
N TYR A 3 16.85 -13.99 5.29
CA TYR A 3 15.57 -14.62 5.61
C TYR A 3 15.61 -16.06 5.12
N SER A 4 15.92 -17.03 5.98
CA SER A 4 15.68 -18.45 5.67
C SER A 4 14.23 -18.76 6.02
N ASN A 5 13.35 -18.77 5.03
CA ASN A 5 11.97 -19.15 5.23
C ASN A 5 11.85 -20.68 5.26
N THR A 6 11.36 -21.23 6.37
CA THR A 6 11.18 -22.68 6.57
C THR A 6 9.79 -23.18 6.16
N ASN A 7 8.90 -22.29 5.70
CA ASN A 7 7.58 -22.67 5.18
C ASN A 7 7.68 -22.88 3.67
N GLU A 8 7.59 -24.14 3.22
CA GLU A 8 7.66 -24.54 1.81
C GLU A 8 6.52 -23.92 0.96
N HIS A 9 5.42 -23.50 1.59
CA HIS A 9 4.23 -22.98 0.93
C HIS A 9 3.99 -21.48 1.12
N LEU A 10 4.94 -20.74 1.72
CA LEU A 10 4.70 -19.35 2.08
C LEU A 10 4.19 -18.48 0.93
N TYR A 11 4.80 -18.61 -0.26
CA TYR A 11 4.40 -17.80 -1.41
C TYR A 11 3.01 -18.17 -1.92
N ASP A 12 2.60 -19.43 -1.79
CA ASP A 12 1.25 -19.88 -2.14
C ASP A 12 0.24 -19.36 -1.12
N ASP A 13 0.58 -19.41 0.17
CA ASP A 13 -0.25 -18.89 1.27
C ASP A 13 -0.47 -17.38 1.11
N ILE A 14 0.59 -16.61 0.79
CA ILE A 14 0.49 -15.17 0.51
C ILE A 14 -0.40 -14.93 -0.71
N ALA A 15 -0.20 -15.65 -1.81
CA ALA A 15 -0.99 -15.49 -3.02
C ALA A 15 -2.47 -15.87 -2.83
N LEU A 16 -2.77 -16.77 -1.90
CA LEU A 16 -4.12 -17.10 -1.47
C LEU A 16 -4.71 -15.96 -0.65
N TRP A 17 -3.98 -15.50 0.37
CA TRP A 17 -4.38 -14.40 1.24
C TRP A 17 -4.69 -13.11 0.45
N GLU A 18 -3.86 -12.77 -0.53
CA GLU A 18 -4.06 -11.63 -1.43
C GLU A 18 -5.44 -11.66 -2.14
N LYS A 19 -5.98 -12.86 -2.37
CA LYS A 19 -7.23 -13.08 -3.12
C LYS A 19 -8.44 -13.29 -2.21
N THR A 20 -8.21 -13.69 -0.95
CA THR A 20 -9.25 -13.96 0.05
C THR A 20 -9.21 -12.91 1.16
N ASP A 21 -8.57 -13.21 2.27
CA ASP A 21 -8.70 -12.47 3.53
C ASP A 21 -8.14 -11.05 3.40
N GLY A 22 -7.04 -10.88 2.67
CA GLY A 22 -6.47 -9.57 2.39
C GLY A 22 -7.40 -8.72 1.52
N LYS A 23 -8.07 -9.33 0.54
CA LYS A 23 -9.08 -8.64 -0.26
C LYS A 23 -10.29 -8.23 0.60
N GLU A 24 -10.78 -9.13 1.44
CA GLU A 24 -11.93 -8.87 2.33
C GLU A 24 -11.61 -7.76 3.32
N LEU A 25 -10.43 -7.78 3.94
CA LEU A 25 -9.94 -6.71 4.81
C LEU A 25 -10.07 -5.34 4.16
N PHE A 26 -9.64 -5.20 2.89
CA PHE A 26 -9.74 -3.91 2.21
C PHE A 26 -11.17 -3.55 1.82
N LEU A 27 -12.00 -4.51 1.42
CA LEU A 27 -13.42 -4.24 1.17
C LEU A 27 -14.18 -3.74 2.41
N GLU A 28 -13.70 -4.09 3.61
CA GLU A 28 -14.25 -3.62 4.89
C GLU A 28 -13.82 -2.21 5.31
N MET A 29 -12.83 -1.60 4.63
CA MET A 29 -12.37 -0.25 4.94
C MET A 29 -13.54 0.75 4.99
N PRO A 30 -13.54 1.72 5.93
CA PRO A 30 -14.69 2.60 6.18
C PRO A 30 -14.79 3.75 5.15
N LEU A 31 -14.73 3.42 3.86
CA LEU A 31 -14.90 4.36 2.75
C LEU A 31 -16.38 4.48 2.37
N ALA A 32 -16.76 5.63 1.83
CA ALA A 32 -18.11 5.85 1.32
C ALA A 32 -18.45 4.84 0.19
N PRO A 33 -19.71 4.37 0.05
CA PRO A 33 -20.06 3.32 -0.91
C PRO A 33 -19.72 3.64 -2.37
N ASP A 34 -19.88 4.90 -2.76
CA ASP A 34 -19.52 5.41 -4.09
C ASP A 34 -18.01 5.46 -4.32
N VAL A 35 -17.25 5.80 -3.28
CA VAL A 35 -15.78 5.80 -3.29
C VAL A 35 -15.21 4.39 -3.43
N LYS A 36 -15.80 3.39 -2.75
CA LYS A 36 -15.35 1.99 -2.81
C LYS A 36 -15.32 1.40 -4.23
N VAL A 37 -16.05 1.98 -5.18
CA VAL A 37 -16.04 1.51 -6.58
C VAL A 37 -14.69 1.75 -7.25
N ALA A 38 -14.04 2.88 -6.97
CA ALA A 38 -12.78 3.30 -7.60
C ALA A 38 -11.98 4.24 -6.68
N PRO A 39 -11.52 3.77 -5.50
CA PRO A 39 -10.76 4.60 -4.57
C PRO A 39 -9.36 4.91 -5.10
N THR A 40 -8.80 6.02 -4.65
CA THR A 40 -7.39 6.40 -4.84
C THR A 40 -6.63 6.12 -3.56
N ILE A 41 -5.64 5.23 -3.62
CA ILE A 41 -5.02 4.61 -2.45
C ILE A 41 -3.51 4.78 -2.48
N LEU A 42 -2.89 5.07 -1.34
CA LEU A 42 -1.45 4.99 -1.14
C LEU A 42 -1.11 3.88 -0.14
N ASP A 43 -0.17 3.01 -0.52
CA ASP A 43 0.52 2.08 0.36
C ASP A 43 1.98 2.53 0.55
N PHE A 44 2.29 3.07 1.74
CA PHE A 44 3.61 3.59 2.05
C PHE A 44 4.48 2.51 2.71
N GLY A 45 5.65 2.24 2.12
CA GLY A 45 6.52 1.15 2.54
C GLY A 45 5.99 -0.21 2.10
N TYR A 46 5.51 -0.32 0.85
CA TYR A 46 4.78 -1.49 0.37
C TYR A 46 5.58 -2.82 0.40
N GLY A 47 6.90 -2.79 0.61
CA GLY A 47 7.72 -3.98 0.75
C GLY A 47 7.60 -4.94 -0.44
N PHE A 48 7.25 -6.20 -0.21
CA PHE A 48 7.11 -7.20 -1.27
C PHE A 48 5.73 -7.23 -1.94
N GLY A 49 4.88 -6.26 -1.59
CA GLY A 49 3.68 -5.88 -2.32
C GLY A 49 2.42 -6.65 -1.95
N GLU A 50 2.41 -7.45 -0.87
CA GLU A 50 1.25 -8.27 -0.49
C GLU A 50 -0.03 -7.41 -0.40
N HIS A 51 0.08 -6.24 0.24
CA HIS A 51 -1.03 -5.30 0.39
C HIS A 51 -1.41 -4.64 -0.95
N LEU A 52 -0.45 -4.23 -1.79
CA LEU A 52 -0.73 -3.72 -3.15
C LEU A 52 -1.57 -4.70 -3.98
N PHE A 53 -1.22 -5.99 -3.94
CA PHE A 53 -1.93 -7.00 -4.70
C PHE A 53 -3.33 -7.29 -4.13
N ALA A 54 -3.45 -7.35 -2.81
CA ALA A 54 -4.75 -7.48 -2.14
C ALA A 54 -5.67 -6.28 -2.42
N LEU A 55 -5.15 -5.04 -2.33
CA LEU A 55 -5.84 -3.83 -2.73
C LEU A 55 -6.29 -3.88 -4.19
N SER A 56 -5.43 -4.35 -5.09
CA SER A 56 -5.76 -4.47 -6.51
C SER A 56 -6.88 -5.49 -6.76
N ASN A 57 -6.94 -6.57 -5.98
CA ASN A 57 -8.03 -7.54 -6.03
C ASN A 57 -9.34 -6.98 -5.44
N ALA A 58 -9.26 -6.13 -4.41
CA ALA A 58 -10.41 -5.47 -3.80
C ALA A 58 -10.99 -4.37 -4.70
N TYR A 59 -10.11 -3.59 -5.33
CA TYR A 59 -10.44 -2.39 -6.09
C TYR A 59 -9.89 -2.45 -7.51
N PRO A 60 -10.44 -3.30 -8.40
CA PRO A 60 -9.95 -3.45 -9.76
C PRO A 60 -10.10 -2.19 -10.63
N LYS A 61 -10.95 -1.24 -10.22
CA LYS A 61 -11.12 0.08 -10.86
C LYS A 61 -10.48 1.22 -10.07
N GLY A 62 -9.92 0.93 -8.89
CA GLY A 62 -9.22 1.92 -8.07
C GLY A 62 -7.90 2.34 -8.71
N THR A 63 -7.28 3.37 -8.15
CA THR A 63 -5.91 3.76 -8.46
C THR A 63 -5.06 3.54 -7.22
N ILE A 64 -4.02 2.73 -7.32
CA ILE A 64 -3.19 2.31 -6.19
C ILE A 64 -1.77 2.79 -6.45
N TYR A 65 -1.25 3.55 -5.50
CA TYR A 65 0.13 4.00 -5.47
C TYR A 65 0.89 3.23 -4.40
N GLY A 66 2.09 2.79 -4.73
CA GLY A 66 3.03 2.23 -3.77
C GLY A 66 4.28 3.10 -3.69
N ILE A 67 4.69 3.52 -2.49
CA ILE A 67 5.99 4.16 -2.25
C ILE A 67 6.92 3.19 -1.52
N ASP A 68 8.12 2.95 -2.04
CA ASP A 68 9.18 2.24 -1.31
C ASP A 68 10.57 2.61 -1.87
N CYS A 69 11.57 2.70 -0.98
CA CYS A 69 12.94 3.06 -1.34
C CYS A 69 13.85 1.86 -1.63
N ASN A 70 13.40 0.62 -1.33
CA ASN A 70 14.20 -0.58 -1.45
C ASN A 70 14.21 -1.12 -2.90
N PRO A 71 15.35 -1.14 -3.59
CA PRO A 71 15.43 -1.58 -4.99
C PRO A 71 15.08 -3.06 -5.19
N ALA A 72 15.25 -3.92 -4.17
CA ALA A 72 14.87 -5.32 -4.27
C ALA A 72 13.34 -5.49 -4.33
N CYS A 73 12.64 -4.80 -3.44
CA CYS A 73 11.17 -4.72 -3.41
C CYS A 73 10.62 -4.18 -4.73
N GLN A 74 11.19 -3.08 -5.23
CA GLN A 74 10.81 -2.48 -6.51
C GLN A 74 10.93 -3.45 -7.68
N LYS A 75 12.05 -4.17 -7.79
CA LYS A 75 12.26 -5.13 -8.87
C LYS A 75 11.23 -6.27 -8.80
N GLU A 76 11.08 -6.89 -7.63
CA GLU A 76 10.20 -8.04 -7.48
C GLU A 76 8.71 -7.68 -7.69
N VAL A 77 8.25 -6.58 -7.09
CA VAL A 77 6.87 -6.12 -7.24
C VAL A 77 6.61 -5.69 -8.68
N GLY A 78 7.54 -4.99 -9.32
CA GLY A 78 7.44 -4.63 -10.74
C GLY A 78 7.30 -5.85 -11.65
N ASP A 79 8.12 -6.89 -11.43
CA ASP A 79 8.06 -8.15 -12.19
C ASP A 79 6.70 -8.85 -11.98
N LYS A 80 6.18 -8.88 -10.73
CA LYS A 80 4.85 -9.44 -10.41
C LYS A 80 3.71 -8.65 -11.05
N ILE A 81 3.75 -7.31 -11.03
CA ILE A 81 2.75 -6.44 -11.69
C ILE A 81 2.71 -6.75 -13.18
N ALA A 82 3.88 -6.82 -13.84
CA ALA A 82 3.99 -7.12 -15.26
C ALA A 82 3.47 -8.52 -15.60
N ALA A 83 3.89 -9.54 -14.84
CA ALA A 83 3.47 -10.92 -15.05
C ALA A 83 1.96 -11.14 -14.85
N ARG A 84 1.35 -10.42 -13.90
CA ARG A 84 -0.09 -10.49 -13.60
C ARG A 84 -0.93 -9.55 -14.48
N GLY A 85 -0.29 -8.69 -15.28
CA GLY A 85 -0.97 -7.74 -16.16
C GLY A 85 -1.75 -6.64 -15.44
N LEU A 86 -1.39 -6.32 -14.20
CA LEU A 86 -2.09 -5.31 -13.39
C LEU A 86 -1.85 -3.90 -13.95
N LYS A 87 -2.91 -3.08 -14.00
CA LYS A 87 -2.89 -1.74 -14.63
C LYS A 87 -3.24 -0.60 -13.67
N ASN A 88 -3.75 -0.94 -12.50
CA ASN A 88 -4.21 -0.03 -11.48
C ASN A 88 -3.15 0.25 -10.39
N ILE A 89 -1.94 -0.32 -10.49
CA ILE A 89 -0.85 -0.08 -9.54
C ILE A 89 0.24 0.76 -10.20
N THR A 90 0.64 1.84 -9.52
CA THR A 90 1.77 2.70 -9.89
C THR A 90 2.80 2.71 -8.76
N LEU A 91 4.05 2.35 -9.06
CA LEU A 91 5.14 2.37 -8.09
C LEU A 91 5.91 3.68 -8.15
N ILE A 92 6.17 4.28 -6.99
CA ILE A 92 6.94 5.50 -6.78
C ILE A 92 8.20 5.10 -6.00
N ASN A 93 9.31 5.02 -6.72
CA ASN A 93 10.54 4.37 -6.26
C ASN A 93 11.54 5.40 -5.74
N LYS A 94 11.33 5.92 -4.54
CA LYS A 94 12.26 6.88 -3.92
C LYS A 94 12.25 6.79 -2.40
N GLU A 95 13.32 7.27 -1.79
CA GLU A 95 13.29 7.65 -0.38
C GLU A 95 12.44 8.91 -0.24
N VAL A 96 11.52 8.90 0.72
CA VAL A 96 10.49 9.93 0.85
C VAL A 96 10.57 10.58 2.22
N HIS A 97 10.67 11.91 2.21
CA HIS A 97 10.61 12.74 3.41
C HIS A 97 9.30 13.53 3.53
N ASN A 98 8.41 13.44 2.54
CA ASN A 98 7.07 14.04 2.47
C ASN A 98 6.26 13.42 1.31
N LEU A 99 4.93 13.52 1.30
CA LEU A 99 4.06 12.98 0.23
C LEU A 99 3.85 14.01 -0.90
N GLU A 100 4.93 14.65 -1.35
CA GLU A 100 4.88 15.75 -2.33
C GLU A 100 4.34 15.36 -3.72
N ASP A 101 4.35 14.07 -4.07
CA ASP A 101 3.76 13.60 -5.33
C ASP A 101 2.22 13.64 -5.32
N PHE A 102 1.62 13.95 -4.17
CA PHE A 102 0.19 13.99 -3.95
C PHE A 102 -0.28 15.39 -3.56
N GLU A 103 -1.30 15.85 -4.27
CA GLU A 103 -2.03 17.06 -3.94
C GLU A 103 -2.79 16.92 -2.62
N ASN A 104 -3.15 18.05 -2.02
CA ASN A 104 -4.03 18.06 -0.86
C ASN A 104 -5.39 17.42 -1.20
N ASP A 105 -6.01 16.74 -0.25
CA ASP A 105 -7.35 16.15 -0.40
C ASP A 105 -7.49 15.30 -1.68
N SER A 106 -6.47 14.50 -2.02
CA SER A 106 -6.40 13.71 -3.25
C SER A 106 -6.60 12.21 -3.06
N LEU A 107 -6.36 11.69 -1.86
CA LEU A 107 -6.40 10.26 -1.54
C LEU A 107 -7.64 9.89 -0.72
N ASP A 108 -8.17 8.70 -0.98
CA ASP A 108 -9.30 8.11 -0.24
C ASP A 108 -8.81 7.20 0.90
N LEU A 109 -7.66 6.55 0.73
CA LEU A 109 -7.06 5.64 1.71
C LEU A 109 -5.53 5.78 1.71
N VAL A 110 -4.93 5.87 2.90
CA VAL A 110 -3.48 5.78 3.10
C VAL A 110 -3.20 4.63 4.06
N LEU A 111 -2.28 3.74 3.68
CA LEU A 111 -1.79 2.65 4.52
C LEU A 111 -0.38 2.97 5.03
N LEU A 112 -0.20 2.85 6.34
CA LEU A 112 1.10 2.89 7.03
C LEU A 112 1.30 1.56 7.76
N TYR A 113 1.63 0.50 7.03
CA TYR A 113 1.77 -0.85 7.56
C TYR A 113 3.25 -1.21 7.69
N ASP A 114 3.70 -1.53 8.91
CA ASP A 114 5.12 -1.70 9.27
C ASP A 114 6.02 -0.51 8.89
N ALA A 115 5.47 0.64 8.48
CA ALA A 115 6.24 1.80 8.04
C ALA A 115 6.78 2.66 9.20
N LEU A 116 6.24 2.47 10.41
CA LEU A 116 6.47 3.36 11.56
C LEU A 116 7.53 2.83 12.54
N HIS A 117 8.29 1.78 12.21
CA HIS A 117 9.26 1.19 13.14
C HIS A 117 10.65 1.87 13.14
N GLY A 118 10.96 2.74 12.17
CA GLY A 118 12.28 3.39 12.02
C GLY A 118 12.36 4.85 12.49
N GLY A 119 13.57 5.30 12.85
CA GLY A 119 13.93 6.73 12.98
C GLY A 119 13.77 7.38 14.36
N ASP A 120 14.27 8.62 14.48
CA ASP A 120 13.84 9.53 15.54
C ASP A 120 12.37 9.90 15.28
N GLY A 121 11.57 10.16 16.31
CA GLY A 121 10.10 10.28 16.17
C GLY A 121 9.59 11.27 15.11
N LYS A 122 10.44 12.13 14.56
CA LYS A 122 10.15 13.11 13.51
C LYS A 122 9.62 12.48 12.22
N GLY A 123 10.17 11.34 11.80
CA GLY A 123 9.69 10.65 10.59
C GLY A 123 8.23 10.19 10.71
N LYS A 124 7.83 9.76 11.91
CA LYS A 124 6.45 9.33 12.20
C LYS A 124 5.48 10.50 12.17
N TYR A 125 5.84 11.61 12.82
CA TYR A 125 5.01 12.82 12.82
C TYR A 125 4.81 13.37 11.41
N MET A 126 5.87 13.39 10.59
CA MET A 126 5.76 13.78 9.19
C MET A 126 4.73 12.93 8.43
N LEU A 127 4.75 11.60 8.59
CA LEU A 127 3.78 10.74 7.90
C LEU A 127 2.34 10.98 8.35
N PHE A 128 2.11 11.31 9.62
CA PHE A 128 0.77 11.68 10.09
C PHE A 128 0.30 13.03 9.52
N GLU A 129 1.17 14.05 9.53
CA GLU A 129 0.85 15.38 8.97
C GLU A 129 0.58 15.28 7.47
N GLU A 130 1.42 14.55 6.73
CA GLU A 130 1.25 14.35 5.30
C GLU A 130 0.03 13.50 4.98
N SER A 131 -0.23 12.43 5.76
CA SER A 131 -1.47 11.65 5.61
C SER A 131 -2.71 12.52 5.79
N GLN A 132 -2.71 13.40 6.81
CA GLN A 132 -3.80 14.35 7.02
C GLN A 132 -3.95 15.32 5.84
N ARG A 133 -2.83 15.81 5.28
CA ARG A 133 -2.85 16.75 4.15
C ARG A 133 -3.42 16.12 2.88
N VAL A 134 -3.02 14.89 2.56
CA VAL A 134 -3.36 14.24 1.28
C VAL A 134 -4.71 13.54 1.32
N LEU A 135 -5.20 13.14 2.50
CA LEU A 135 -6.50 12.48 2.63
C LEU A 135 -7.65 13.47 2.43
N LYS A 136 -8.62 13.08 1.61
CA LYS A 136 -9.90 13.79 1.47
C LYS A 136 -10.66 13.81 2.79
N ALA A 137 -11.59 14.75 2.92
CA ALA A 137 -12.64 14.67 3.93
C ALA A 137 -13.41 13.33 3.81
N GLY A 138 -13.42 12.55 4.89
CA GLY A 138 -14.01 11.20 4.91
C GLY A 138 -13.09 10.08 4.39
N GLY A 139 -11.85 10.42 4.00
CA GLY A 139 -10.79 9.45 3.72
C GLY A 139 -10.31 8.74 4.99
N CYS A 140 -9.60 7.63 4.80
CA CYS A 140 -9.16 6.77 5.88
C CYS A 140 -7.62 6.69 5.95
N LEU A 141 -7.07 6.86 7.15
CA LEU A 141 -5.71 6.45 7.47
C LEU A 141 -5.78 5.11 8.20
N SER A 142 -5.20 4.06 7.62
CA SER A 142 -5.09 2.75 8.25
C SER A 142 -3.64 2.49 8.66
N ILE A 143 -3.45 2.03 9.91
CA ILE A 143 -2.12 1.83 10.50
C ILE A 143 -2.06 0.41 11.05
N LEU A 144 -1.01 -0.32 10.66
CA LEU A 144 -0.64 -1.60 11.24
C LEU A 144 0.81 -1.46 11.76
N PRO A 145 1.00 -1.33 13.08
CA PRO A 145 2.30 -1.05 13.67
C PRO A 145 3.18 -2.28 13.91
#